data_AF-W1XDD8-F1
#
_entry.id   AF-W1XDD8-F1
#
_cell.length_a   1.000
_cell.length_b   1.000
_cell.length_c   1.000
_cell.angle_alpha   90.00
_cell.angle_beta   90.00
_cell.angle_gamma   90.00
#
_symmetry.space_group_name_H-M   'P 1'
#
loop_
_entity.id
_entity.type
_entity.pdbx_description
1 polymer ?
#
loop_
_entity_poly.entity_id
_entity_poly.type
_entity_poly.pdbx_seq_one_letter_code
_entity_poly.pdbx_strand_id
1 'polypeptide(L)'
;MIHAFIKKGCFQDSVSLMIISRKLSESENVDDVSVMMGTPANKALLETTGFWHDDFNNATPNDICVAIRSEAADAGIAQAIMQQLEEALKQLAQGSGSSQALTQVRRWDSACQKLPDASLALISVAGEYAAELANQALDRNLNVMMFSDNVTLEDEIQLKTRAREKGLLVMGPDCGTSMIAGTPLAFANVMPESNIGVIGASGTGIQELCSQIALAGEGITHAIGLGGRDLSREVGGISALTALEMLSADAKSEVLAFVSKPPAEAVRLKIVNAMKATGKPTVALFLGYTPAVARDENVWFASSLDEAARLACLLSRVTARRNAIAPVSSGFICGLYTGGTLAAEAAGLLAGHLGVEADDTHQHGMMLDADGHQILDLGDDFYTVGRPHPMIDPTLRNLLIADLGAKPQVRVLLLDVVIGFGATADPAASLVSAW
;
A
#
# COMPACT_ATOMS: atom_id res chain seq x y z
N MET A 1 -26.28 21.77 -30.32
CA MET A 1 -25.32 22.77 -30.84
C MET A 1 -24.25 23.04 -29.80
N ILE A 2 -23.08 23.53 -30.23
CA ILE A 2 -22.01 23.94 -29.32
C ILE A 2 -22.02 25.47 -29.22
N HIS A 3 -22.26 25.99 -28.02
CA HIS A 3 -22.00 27.38 -27.66
C HIS A 3 -20.62 27.45 -27.02
N ALA A 4 -19.91 28.57 -27.18
CA ALA A 4 -18.57 28.71 -26.60
C ALA A 4 -18.28 30.14 -26.18
N PHE A 5 -17.35 30.28 -25.23
CA PHE A 5 -16.70 31.55 -24.93
C PHE A 5 -15.32 31.31 -24.30
N ILE A 6 -14.50 32.36 -24.26
CA ILE A 6 -13.14 32.33 -23.68
C ILE A 6 -13.08 33.30 -22.51
N LYS A 7 -12.62 32.82 -21.34
CA LYS A 7 -12.22 33.69 -20.23
C LYS A 7 -10.73 33.97 -20.32
N LYS A 8 -10.39 35.21 -20.67
CA LYS A 8 -9.00 35.64 -20.86
C LYS A 8 -8.24 35.80 -19.54
N GLY A 9 -6.97 35.41 -19.56
CA GLY A 9 -6.00 35.72 -18.49
C GLY A 9 -6.33 35.13 -17.12
N CYS A 10 -6.96 33.95 -17.10
CA CYS A 10 -7.32 33.25 -15.88
C CYS A 10 -6.72 31.85 -15.94
N PHE A 11 -5.65 31.62 -15.18
CA PHE A 11 -5.06 30.30 -15.04
C PHE A 11 -5.70 29.57 -13.86
N GLN A 12 -6.11 28.32 -14.09
CA GLN A 12 -6.61 27.41 -13.06
C GLN A 12 -6.03 26.01 -13.30
N ASP A 13 -5.88 25.24 -12.23
CA ASP A 13 -5.46 23.85 -12.34
C ASP A 13 -6.59 22.98 -12.94
N SER A 14 -6.19 21.87 -13.58
CA SER A 14 -7.14 20.99 -14.28
C SER A 14 -8.20 20.38 -13.37
N VAL A 15 -7.89 20.13 -12.09
CA VAL A 15 -8.85 19.52 -11.15
C VAL A 15 -9.94 20.52 -10.81
N SER A 16 -9.56 21.76 -10.50
CA SER A 16 -10.51 22.86 -10.28
C SER A 16 -11.42 23.03 -11.49
N LEU A 17 -10.86 23.04 -12.71
CA LEU A 17 -11.67 23.14 -13.93
C LEU A 17 -12.59 21.94 -14.16
N MET A 18 -12.14 20.71 -13.87
CA MET A 18 -12.98 19.51 -13.98
C MET A 18 -14.16 19.53 -12.99
N ILE A 19 -13.94 19.99 -11.75
CA ILE A 19 -15.01 20.14 -10.75
C ILE A 19 -16.02 21.18 -11.22
N ILE A 20 -15.55 22.33 -11.73
CA ILE A 20 -16.41 23.35 -12.30
C ILE A 20 -17.17 22.81 -13.51
N SER A 21 -16.49 22.09 -14.42
CA SER A 21 -17.11 21.48 -15.60
C SER A 21 -18.31 20.62 -15.21
N ARG A 22 -18.10 19.70 -14.26
CA ARG A 22 -19.17 18.82 -13.76
C ARG A 22 -20.32 19.60 -13.15
N LYS A 23 -20.03 20.61 -12.32
CA LYS A 23 -21.07 21.48 -11.71
C LYS A 23 -21.87 22.24 -12.75
N LEU A 24 -21.20 22.75 -13.79
CA LEU A 24 -21.87 23.51 -14.86
C LEU A 24 -22.71 22.59 -15.76
N SER A 25 -22.30 21.34 -15.99
CA SER A 25 -23.09 20.33 -16.70
C SER A 25 -24.40 19.97 -15.99
N GLU A 26 -24.58 20.31 -14.72
CA GLU A 26 -25.84 20.12 -13.97
C GLU A 26 -26.85 21.27 -14.20
N SER A 27 -26.51 22.29 -15.01
CA SER A 27 -27.39 23.43 -15.29
C SER A 27 -28.59 23.06 -16.15
N GLU A 28 -29.75 23.67 -15.86
CA GLU A 28 -30.93 23.53 -16.72
C GLU A 28 -30.66 24.02 -18.15
N ASN A 29 -31.19 23.30 -19.15
CA ASN A 29 -31.07 23.58 -20.59
C ASN A 29 -29.66 23.36 -21.19
N VAL A 30 -28.80 22.61 -20.52
CA VAL A 30 -27.47 22.21 -21.00
C VAL A 30 -27.35 20.70 -20.92
N ASP A 31 -26.85 20.07 -21.99
CA ASP A 31 -26.59 18.63 -22.03
C ASP A 31 -25.25 18.31 -21.34
N ASP A 32 -24.23 19.13 -21.62
CA ASP A 32 -22.91 19.00 -21.04
C ASP A 32 -22.07 20.27 -21.21
N VAL A 33 -21.15 20.54 -20.28
CA VAL A 33 -20.19 21.65 -20.33
C VAL A 33 -18.78 21.10 -20.17
N SER A 34 -17.88 21.49 -21.07
CA SER A 34 -16.45 21.25 -20.97
C SER A 34 -15.70 22.55 -20.69
N VAL A 35 -15.00 22.59 -19.55
CA VAL A 35 -14.17 23.72 -19.13
C VAL A 35 -12.71 23.28 -19.09
N MET A 36 -11.86 23.88 -19.93
CA MET A 36 -10.45 23.48 -20.03
C MET A 36 -9.53 24.70 -20.25
N MET A 37 -8.25 24.56 -19.88
CA MET A 37 -7.24 25.55 -20.29
C MET A 37 -7.01 25.50 -21.81
N GLY A 38 -6.73 26.63 -22.43
CA GLY A 38 -6.47 26.77 -23.87
C GLY A 38 -5.11 26.23 -24.34
N THR A 39 -4.62 25.13 -23.76
CA THR A 39 -3.39 24.46 -24.19
C THR A 39 -3.61 23.67 -25.48
N PRO A 40 -2.56 23.42 -26.30
CA PRO A 40 -2.69 22.61 -27.52
C PRO A 40 -3.30 21.22 -27.26
N ALA A 41 -2.90 20.55 -26.18
CA ALA A 41 -3.42 19.23 -25.80
C ALA A 41 -4.92 19.26 -25.49
N ASN A 42 -5.38 20.23 -24.69
CA ASN A 42 -6.80 20.36 -24.35
C ASN A 42 -7.65 20.78 -25.56
N LYS A 43 -7.10 21.60 -26.46
CA LYS A 43 -7.77 21.95 -27.73
C LYS A 43 -8.01 20.70 -28.60
N ALA A 44 -7.00 19.85 -28.75
CA ALA A 44 -7.17 18.57 -29.44
C ALA A 44 -8.20 17.66 -28.75
N LEU A 45 -8.27 17.69 -27.42
CA LEU A 45 -9.29 16.96 -26.66
C LEU A 45 -10.70 17.50 -26.92
N LEU A 46 -10.90 18.82 -26.95
CA LEU A 46 -12.19 19.43 -27.31
C LEU A 46 -12.63 19.06 -28.73
N GLU A 47 -11.70 18.97 -29.68
CA GLU A 47 -11.96 18.50 -31.05
C GLU A 47 -12.42 17.04 -31.10
N THR A 48 -11.61 16.15 -30.54
CA THR A 48 -11.91 14.70 -30.52
C THR A 48 -13.18 14.34 -29.76
N THR A 49 -13.56 15.12 -28.74
CA THR A 49 -14.77 14.89 -27.93
C THR A 49 -16.03 15.57 -28.49
N GLY A 50 -15.92 16.28 -29.62
CA GLY A 50 -17.04 16.96 -30.26
C GLY A 50 -17.50 18.22 -29.54
N PHE A 51 -16.62 18.87 -28.78
CA PHE A 51 -16.85 20.15 -28.09
C PHE A 51 -16.14 21.33 -28.78
N TRP A 52 -15.59 21.13 -29.97
CA TRP A 52 -14.87 22.19 -30.68
C TRP A 52 -15.77 23.36 -31.09
N HIS A 53 -15.19 24.55 -31.01
CA HIS A 53 -15.74 25.79 -31.54
C HIS A 53 -14.61 26.68 -32.05
N ASP A 54 -14.83 27.39 -33.17
CA ASP A 54 -13.79 28.17 -33.86
C ASP A 54 -13.20 29.31 -33.01
N ASP A 55 -13.95 29.81 -32.03
CA ASP A 55 -13.48 30.82 -31.07
C ASP A 55 -12.19 30.38 -30.36
N PHE A 56 -12.02 29.07 -30.10
CA PHE A 56 -10.87 28.52 -29.39
C PHE A 56 -9.55 28.65 -30.16
N ASN A 57 -9.59 28.98 -31.46
CA ASN A 57 -8.38 29.32 -32.21
C ASN A 57 -7.61 30.48 -31.55
N ASN A 58 -8.33 31.42 -30.93
CA ASN A 58 -7.74 32.61 -30.30
C ASN A 58 -7.38 32.41 -28.82
N ALA A 59 -7.62 31.24 -28.23
CA ALA A 59 -7.26 30.95 -26.85
C ALA A 59 -5.76 30.64 -26.71
N THR A 60 -5.15 31.13 -25.64
CA THR A 60 -3.76 30.80 -25.26
C THR A 60 -3.76 29.83 -24.08
N PRO A 61 -2.61 29.23 -23.72
CA PRO A 61 -2.48 28.41 -22.51
C PRO A 61 -2.86 29.13 -21.20
N ASN A 62 -2.99 30.46 -21.20
CA ASN A 62 -3.40 31.27 -20.04
C ASN A 62 -4.89 31.62 -20.02
N ASP A 63 -5.67 31.09 -20.97
CA ASP A 63 -7.10 31.34 -21.10
C ASP A 63 -7.90 30.07 -20.79
N ILE A 64 -9.12 30.23 -20.28
CA ILE A 64 -10.08 29.12 -20.10
C ILE A 64 -11.00 29.08 -21.32
N CYS A 65 -11.04 27.94 -21.99
CA CYS A 65 -12.01 27.59 -23.03
C CYS A 65 -13.23 26.93 -22.38
N VAL A 66 -14.42 27.42 -22.71
CA VAL A 66 -15.69 26.85 -22.23
C VAL A 66 -16.52 26.47 -23.43
N ALA A 67 -16.82 25.18 -23.56
CA ALA A 67 -17.70 24.63 -24.58
C ALA A 67 -18.97 24.07 -23.93
N ILE A 68 -20.13 24.44 -24.47
CA ILE A 68 -21.45 24.13 -23.90
C ILE A 68 -22.28 23.43 -24.96
N ARG A 69 -22.68 22.20 -24.69
CA ARG A 69 -23.57 21.43 -25.55
C ARG A 69 -25.01 21.62 -25.07
N SER A 70 -25.89 22.06 -25.97
CA SER A 70 -27.32 22.21 -25.69
C SER A 70 -28.14 21.97 -26.94
N GLU A 71 -29.35 21.42 -26.79
CA GLU A 71 -30.35 21.29 -27.86
C GLU A 71 -30.89 22.66 -28.32
N ALA A 72 -30.85 23.68 -27.46
CA ALA A 72 -31.41 25.00 -27.74
C ALA A 72 -30.40 25.97 -28.37
N ALA A 73 -30.86 26.73 -29.37
CA ALA A 73 -30.13 27.81 -30.04
C ALA A 73 -30.22 29.14 -29.28
N ASP A 74 -30.11 29.12 -27.95
CA ASP A 74 -30.34 30.30 -27.13
C ASP A 74 -29.01 30.91 -26.62
N ALA A 75 -28.74 32.14 -27.04
CA ALA A 75 -27.56 32.90 -26.59
C ALA A 75 -27.57 33.18 -25.08
N GLY A 76 -28.73 33.12 -24.42
CA GLY A 76 -28.87 33.25 -22.97
C GLY A 76 -28.17 32.13 -22.19
N ILE A 77 -28.00 30.94 -22.81
CA ILE A 77 -27.34 29.79 -22.19
C ILE A 77 -25.85 30.07 -21.94
N ALA A 78 -25.15 30.61 -22.94
CA ALA A 78 -23.74 30.98 -22.80
C ALA A 78 -23.54 32.04 -21.71
N GLN A 79 -24.46 33.00 -21.61
CA GLN A 79 -24.40 34.06 -20.62
C GLN A 79 -24.70 33.56 -19.19
N ALA A 80 -25.65 32.64 -19.03
CA ALA A 80 -25.94 31.99 -17.76
C ALA A 80 -24.75 31.15 -17.26
N ILE A 81 -24.16 30.32 -18.13
CA ILE A 81 -22.98 29.52 -17.80
C ILE A 81 -21.76 30.42 -17.50
N MET A 82 -21.60 31.53 -18.21
CA MET A 82 -20.56 32.51 -17.90
C MET A 82 -20.69 33.09 -16.49
N GLN A 83 -21.91 33.46 -16.06
CA GLN A 83 -22.15 33.95 -14.70
C GLN A 83 -21.86 32.88 -13.64
N GLN A 84 -22.30 31.65 -13.87
CA GLN A 84 -22.04 30.54 -12.96
C GLN A 84 -20.56 30.19 -12.86
N LEU A 85 -19.83 30.24 -13.98
CA LEU A 85 -18.38 30.07 -14.01
C LEU A 85 -17.68 31.16 -13.18
N GLU A 86 -18.06 32.43 -13.37
CA GLU A 86 -17.46 33.53 -12.59
C GLU A 86 -17.72 33.38 -11.09
N GLU A 87 -18.93 32.95 -10.71
CA GLU A 87 -19.26 32.68 -9.31
C GLU A 87 -18.46 31.49 -8.76
N ALA A 88 -18.34 30.39 -9.52
CA ALA A 88 -17.54 29.23 -9.11
C ALA A 88 -16.06 29.60 -8.94
N LEU A 89 -15.50 30.41 -9.84
CA LEU A 89 -14.13 30.92 -9.74
C LEU A 89 -13.95 31.87 -8.54
N LYS A 90 -14.93 32.73 -8.25
CA LYS A 90 -14.92 33.58 -7.05
C LYS A 90 -14.99 32.76 -5.77
N GLN A 91 -15.85 31.74 -5.72
CA GLN A 91 -15.94 30.84 -4.58
C GLN A 91 -14.65 30.05 -4.37
N LEU A 92 -13.97 29.62 -5.43
CA LEU A 92 -12.64 29.02 -5.34
C LEU A 92 -11.60 30.02 -4.79
N ALA A 93 -11.70 31.29 -5.18
CA ALA A 93 -10.83 32.33 -4.63
C ALA A 93 -11.13 32.66 -3.15
N GLN A 94 -12.41 32.65 -2.74
CA GLN A 94 -12.89 33.04 -1.40
C GLN A 94 -12.94 31.89 -0.39
N GLY A 95 -13.06 30.63 -0.83
CA GLY A 95 -13.03 29.41 -0.01
C GLY A 95 -11.71 29.16 0.70
N SER A 96 -10.73 30.06 0.52
CA SER A 96 -9.47 30.14 1.24
C SER A 96 -9.57 30.81 2.62
N GLY A 97 -10.77 31.24 3.05
CA GLY A 97 -10.97 32.10 4.23
C GLY A 97 -11.07 31.46 5.61
N SER A 98 -11.04 30.12 5.77
CA SER A 98 -11.26 29.48 7.09
C SER A 98 -10.26 28.40 7.48
N SER A 99 -9.12 28.29 6.81
CA SER A 99 -7.97 27.48 7.23
C SER A 99 -6.77 28.40 7.44
N GLN A 100 -5.80 28.01 8.27
CA GLN A 100 -4.53 28.73 8.40
C GLN A 100 -4.02 29.14 7.01
N ALA A 101 -3.81 30.44 6.78
CA ALA A 101 -3.48 30.94 5.45
C ALA A 101 -2.24 30.22 4.92
N LEU A 102 -2.39 29.45 3.85
CA LEU A 102 -1.29 28.69 3.25
C LEU A 102 -0.19 29.67 2.82
N THR A 103 1.04 29.42 3.27
CA THR A 103 2.18 30.26 2.87
C THR A 103 2.51 29.98 1.41
N GLN A 104 2.24 30.94 0.55
CA GLN A 104 2.53 30.86 -0.88
C GLN A 104 3.79 31.65 -1.23
N VAL A 105 4.57 31.12 -2.16
CA VAL A 105 5.81 31.73 -2.68
C VAL A 105 5.89 31.48 -4.18
N ARG A 106 6.70 32.28 -4.90
CA ARG A 106 6.86 32.19 -6.36
C ARG A 106 8.31 31.98 -6.81
N ARG A 107 9.23 31.80 -5.87
CA ARG A 107 10.67 31.60 -6.11
C ARG A 107 11.21 30.56 -5.14
N TRP A 108 12.11 29.72 -5.61
CA TRP A 108 12.76 28.68 -4.80
C TRP A 108 13.44 29.26 -3.56
N ASP A 109 14.23 30.32 -3.70
CA ASP A 109 14.95 30.89 -2.55
C ASP A 109 14.00 31.41 -1.48
N SER A 110 12.85 31.96 -1.88
CA SER A 110 11.79 32.36 -0.95
C SER A 110 11.15 31.15 -0.27
N ALA A 111 10.96 30.03 -0.97
CA ALA A 111 10.45 28.79 -0.39
C ALA A 111 11.42 28.24 0.66
N CYS A 112 12.70 28.12 0.31
CA CYS A 112 13.75 27.64 1.21
C CYS A 112 13.95 28.58 2.41
N GLN A 113 13.78 29.89 2.24
CA GLN A 113 13.83 30.83 3.37
C GLN A 113 12.63 30.67 4.32
N LYS A 114 11.44 30.37 3.77
CA LYS A 114 10.21 30.20 4.57
C LYS A 114 10.14 28.83 5.24
N LEU A 115 10.76 27.81 4.66
CA LEU A 115 10.87 26.47 5.21
C LEU A 115 12.31 25.95 5.05
N PRO A 116 13.25 26.36 5.94
CA PRO A 116 14.67 25.98 5.84
C PRO A 116 14.92 24.48 5.91
N ASP A 117 14.12 23.77 6.72
CA ASP A 117 14.24 22.34 6.96
C ASP A 117 13.31 21.51 6.05
N ALA A 118 12.93 22.05 4.90
CA ALA A 118 12.15 21.33 3.91
C ALA A 118 12.87 20.03 3.50
N SER A 119 12.16 18.91 3.48
CA SER A 119 12.73 17.59 3.19
C SER A 119 12.23 16.97 1.88
N LEU A 120 11.13 17.49 1.32
CA LEU A 120 10.42 16.96 0.16
C LEU A 120 9.88 18.10 -0.71
N ALA A 121 10.00 17.96 -2.02
CA ALA A 121 9.30 18.76 -3.02
C ALA A 121 8.21 17.91 -3.70
N LEU A 122 6.93 18.30 -3.55
CA LEU A 122 5.81 17.72 -4.28
C LEU A 122 5.55 18.52 -5.57
N ILE A 123 5.76 17.90 -6.72
CA ILE A 123 5.68 18.52 -8.05
C ILE A 123 4.44 18.00 -8.78
N SER A 124 3.54 18.93 -9.11
CA SER A 124 2.25 18.66 -9.76
C SER A 124 1.95 19.66 -10.89
N VAL A 125 3.00 20.10 -11.60
CA VAL A 125 2.89 20.98 -12.78
C VAL A 125 2.66 20.17 -14.06
N ALA A 126 2.51 20.84 -15.21
CA ALA A 126 2.48 20.15 -16.51
C ALA A 126 3.78 19.37 -16.75
N GLY A 127 3.66 18.16 -17.33
CA GLY A 127 4.76 17.19 -17.47
C GLY A 127 6.02 17.74 -18.11
N GLU A 128 5.84 18.58 -19.14
CA GLU A 128 6.92 19.25 -19.89
C GLU A 128 7.90 20.04 -18.99
N TYR A 129 7.45 20.52 -17.82
CA TYR A 129 8.28 21.30 -16.89
C TYR A 129 8.65 20.53 -15.61
N ALA A 130 8.06 19.35 -15.39
CA ALA A 130 8.19 18.64 -14.12
C ALA A 130 9.62 18.13 -13.88
N ALA A 131 10.30 17.65 -14.94
CA ALA A 131 11.67 17.16 -14.83
C ALA A 131 12.68 18.26 -14.50
N GLU A 132 12.48 19.47 -15.04
CA GLU A 132 13.33 20.63 -14.74
C GLU A 132 13.20 21.01 -13.26
N LEU A 133 11.97 21.13 -12.76
CA LEU A 133 11.71 21.44 -11.35
C LEU A 133 12.21 20.34 -10.41
N ALA A 134 12.13 19.07 -10.81
CA ALA A 134 12.67 17.96 -10.04
C ALA A 134 14.20 18.05 -9.93
N ASN A 135 14.90 18.39 -11.01
CA ASN A 135 16.34 18.64 -10.97
C ASN A 135 16.69 19.83 -10.07
N GLN A 136 15.91 20.93 -10.11
CA GLN A 136 16.10 22.09 -9.23
C GLN A 136 15.86 21.76 -7.75
N ALA A 137 14.96 20.83 -7.44
CA ALA A 137 14.74 20.30 -6.09
C ALA A 137 15.94 19.43 -5.64
N LEU A 138 16.41 18.54 -6.52
CA LEU A 138 17.59 17.72 -6.25
C LEU A 138 18.86 18.56 -6.07
N ASP A 139 19.03 19.68 -6.78
CA ASP A 139 20.14 20.63 -6.57
C ASP A 139 20.19 21.14 -5.12
N ARG A 140 19.02 21.23 -4.47
CA ARG A 140 18.84 21.68 -3.09
C ARG A 140 18.82 20.53 -2.08
N ASN A 141 19.13 19.32 -2.52
CA ASN A 141 19.12 18.08 -1.74
C ASN A 141 17.76 17.76 -1.11
N LEU A 142 16.67 18.07 -1.82
CA LEU A 142 15.32 17.69 -1.42
C LEU A 142 14.98 16.32 -2.02
N ASN A 143 14.24 15.50 -1.29
CA ASN A 143 13.52 14.37 -1.89
C ASN A 143 12.45 14.94 -2.84
N VAL A 144 12.01 14.15 -3.82
CA VAL A 144 11.02 14.59 -4.80
C VAL A 144 9.88 13.60 -4.88
N MET A 145 8.65 14.11 -4.89
CA MET A 145 7.48 13.37 -5.37
C MET A 145 6.92 14.06 -6.60
N MET A 146 6.84 13.34 -7.70
CA MET A 146 6.29 13.80 -8.96
C MET A 146 4.91 13.18 -9.14
N PHE A 147 3.89 13.95 -8.81
CA PHE A 147 2.50 13.66 -9.19
C PHE A 147 2.29 13.87 -10.69
N SER A 148 3.03 14.82 -11.27
CA SER A 148 3.01 15.09 -12.71
C SER A 148 3.19 13.84 -13.57
N ASP A 149 2.29 13.69 -14.54
CA ASP A 149 2.38 12.73 -15.64
C ASP A 149 2.97 13.40 -16.90
N ASN A 150 3.17 12.63 -17.99
CA ASN A 150 3.75 13.07 -19.26
C ASN A 150 5.21 13.54 -19.15
N VAL A 151 5.98 12.83 -18.33
CA VAL A 151 7.44 12.99 -18.22
C VAL A 151 8.11 11.84 -18.96
N THR A 152 9.17 12.15 -19.71
CA THR A 152 9.88 11.17 -20.53
C THR A 152 10.51 10.08 -19.67
N LEU A 153 10.81 8.93 -20.29
CA LEU A 153 11.47 7.82 -19.60
C LEU A 153 12.93 8.17 -19.29
N GLU A 154 13.57 8.90 -20.21
CA GLU A 154 14.93 9.39 -20.11
C GLU A 154 15.09 10.32 -18.89
N ASP A 155 14.16 11.26 -18.71
CA ASP A 155 14.13 12.15 -17.55
C ASP A 155 13.89 11.37 -16.26
N GLU A 156 12.96 10.40 -16.25
CA GLU A 156 12.72 9.55 -15.07
C GLU A 156 14.00 8.80 -14.63
N ILE A 157 14.67 8.15 -15.57
CA ILE A 157 15.91 7.41 -15.30
C ILE A 157 17.00 8.35 -14.80
N GLN A 158 17.16 9.52 -15.44
CA GLN A 158 18.15 10.52 -15.05
C GLN A 158 17.90 11.01 -13.62
N LEU A 159 16.65 11.36 -13.29
CA LEU A 159 16.27 11.88 -11.98
C LEU A 159 16.46 10.84 -10.88
N LYS A 160 15.99 9.61 -11.09
CA LYS A 160 16.12 8.53 -10.10
C LYS A 160 17.57 8.12 -9.89
N THR A 161 18.36 8.04 -10.94
CA THR A 161 19.79 7.74 -10.85
C THR A 161 20.53 8.83 -10.07
N ARG A 162 20.28 10.09 -10.41
CA ARG A 162 20.85 11.25 -9.73
C ARG A 162 20.46 11.30 -8.25
N ALA A 163 19.20 11.01 -7.94
CA ALA A 163 18.73 10.97 -6.56
C ALA A 163 19.44 9.88 -5.75
N ARG A 164 19.58 8.67 -6.33
CA ARG A 164 20.32 7.58 -5.68
C ARG A 164 21.78 7.94 -5.41
N GLU A 165 22.47 8.58 -6.36
CA GLU A 165 23.85 9.08 -6.17
C GLU A 165 23.96 10.11 -5.04
N LYS A 166 22.88 10.87 -4.79
CA LYS A 166 22.78 11.84 -3.70
C LYS A 166 22.26 11.26 -2.38
N GLY A 167 21.88 9.98 -2.34
CA GLY A 167 21.19 9.40 -1.17
C GLY A 167 19.79 9.98 -0.93
N LEU A 168 19.10 10.41 -2.00
CA LEU A 168 17.75 10.95 -1.99
C LEU A 168 16.77 10.00 -2.69
N LEU A 169 15.48 10.21 -2.44
CA LEU A 169 14.39 9.49 -3.08
C LEU A 169 13.66 10.37 -4.10
N VAL A 170 13.43 9.82 -5.29
CA VAL A 170 12.48 10.36 -6.29
C VAL A 170 11.32 9.38 -6.43
N MET A 171 10.13 9.81 -6.05
CA MET A 171 8.86 9.09 -6.20
C MET A 171 8.18 9.60 -7.46
N GLY A 172 7.97 8.76 -8.47
CA GLY A 172 7.38 9.19 -9.75
C GLY A 172 8.39 9.28 -10.89
N PRO A 173 8.00 9.78 -12.08
CA PRO A 173 6.73 10.45 -12.41
C PRO A 173 5.50 9.55 -12.33
N ASP A 174 4.32 10.16 -12.47
CA ASP A 174 3.02 9.46 -12.33
C ASP A 174 2.92 8.73 -10.97
N CYS A 175 3.29 9.43 -9.90
CA CYS A 175 3.12 8.95 -8.52
C CYS A 175 1.86 9.57 -7.91
N GLY A 176 0.75 8.86 -8.02
CA GLY A 176 -0.56 9.35 -7.55
C GLY A 176 -0.76 9.36 -6.03
N THR A 177 -0.01 8.55 -5.28
CA THR A 177 -0.27 8.27 -3.86
C THR A 177 1.02 8.09 -3.07
N SER A 178 1.15 8.79 -1.95
CA SER A 178 2.12 8.48 -0.89
C SER A 178 1.63 8.98 0.47
N MET A 179 2.07 8.32 1.55
CA MET A 179 1.78 8.65 2.94
C MET A 179 3.07 8.48 3.74
N ILE A 180 3.76 9.55 4.10
CA ILE A 180 5.08 9.45 4.75
C ILE A 180 5.04 10.15 6.10
N ALA A 181 5.30 9.42 7.19
CA ALA A 181 5.28 9.95 8.56
C ALA A 181 3.95 10.65 8.88
N GLY A 182 2.84 10.01 8.52
CA GLY A 182 1.49 10.57 8.66
C GLY A 182 1.14 11.72 7.71
N THR A 183 2.05 12.13 6.82
CA THR A 183 1.83 13.23 5.87
C THR A 183 1.15 12.73 4.59
N PRO A 184 -0.06 13.20 4.25
CA PRO A 184 -0.73 12.83 3.00
C PRO A 184 -0.09 13.56 1.81
N LEU A 185 0.25 12.82 0.75
CA LEU A 185 0.82 13.37 -0.47
C LEU A 185 -0.01 12.92 -1.69
N ALA A 186 -0.56 13.89 -2.43
CA ALA A 186 -1.52 13.67 -3.51
C ALA A 186 -2.78 12.90 -3.05
N PHE A 187 -3.18 11.83 -3.74
CA PHE A 187 -4.34 11.02 -3.37
C PHE A 187 -3.96 10.05 -2.24
N ALA A 188 -4.26 10.43 -1.00
CA ALA A 188 -3.91 9.69 0.21
C ALA A 188 -5.11 9.50 1.14
N ASN A 189 -4.99 8.54 2.07
CA ASN A 189 -6.02 8.19 3.05
C ASN A 189 -5.50 8.43 4.48
N VAL A 190 -6.40 8.72 5.41
CA VAL A 190 -6.05 8.75 6.85
C VAL A 190 -5.93 7.30 7.32
N MET A 191 -4.76 6.93 7.82
CA MET A 191 -4.44 5.56 8.17
C MET A 191 -4.21 5.40 9.68
N PRO A 192 -4.65 4.28 10.30
CA PRO A 192 -4.20 3.90 11.63
C PRO A 192 -2.69 3.70 11.66
N GLU A 193 -2.05 4.02 12.79
CA GLU A 193 -0.64 3.75 13.01
C GLU A 193 -0.43 2.27 13.39
N SER A 194 0.53 1.59 12.75
CA SER A 194 1.01 0.27 13.15
C SER A 194 2.42 0.04 12.57
N ASN A 195 2.88 -1.21 12.50
CA ASN A 195 4.25 -1.60 12.14
C ASN A 195 4.43 -2.04 10.66
N ILE A 196 3.44 -1.82 9.79
CA ILE A 196 3.50 -2.23 8.38
C ILE A 196 4.01 -1.08 7.50
N GLY A 197 5.15 -1.28 6.85
CA GLY A 197 5.68 -0.38 5.83
C GLY A 197 5.23 -0.77 4.42
N VAL A 198 4.52 0.13 3.73
CA VAL A 198 3.98 -0.12 2.38
C VAL A 198 4.85 0.55 1.31
N ILE A 199 5.10 -0.16 0.22
CA ILE A 199 5.77 0.34 -0.99
C ILE A 199 4.91 0.00 -2.20
N GLY A 200 4.79 0.90 -3.18
CA GLY A 200 4.09 0.52 -4.40
C GLY A 200 4.34 1.36 -5.65
N ALA A 201 4.22 0.68 -6.79
CA ALA A 201 4.24 1.27 -8.13
C ALA A 201 2.83 1.30 -8.73
N SER A 202 1.85 1.68 -7.91
CA SER A 202 0.42 1.77 -8.26
C SER A 202 -0.29 2.72 -7.30
N GLY A 203 -0.96 3.75 -7.81
CA GLY A 203 -1.70 4.72 -6.98
C GLY A 203 -2.83 4.05 -6.19
N THR A 204 -3.90 3.65 -6.88
CA THR A 204 -5.03 2.97 -6.24
C THR A 204 -4.67 1.59 -5.67
N GLY A 205 -3.62 0.93 -6.20
CA GLY A 205 -3.10 -0.31 -5.61
C GLY A 205 -2.57 -0.09 -4.19
N ILE A 206 -1.88 1.02 -3.94
CA ILE A 206 -1.47 1.40 -2.57
C ILE A 206 -2.70 1.72 -1.72
N GLN A 207 -3.62 2.55 -2.23
CA GLN A 207 -4.80 2.97 -1.45
C GLN A 207 -5.66 1.78 -1.04
N GLU A 208 -5.94 0.85 -1.95
CA GLU A 208 -6.74 -0.34 -1.67
C GLU A 208 -6.03 -1.29 -0.70
N LEU A 209 -4.73 -1.54 -0.91
CA LEU A 209 -3.95 -2.36 0.04
C LEU A 209 -3.98 -1.75 1.45
N CYS A 210 -3.79 -0.44 1.58
CA CYS A 210 -3.85 0.26 2.85
C CYS A 210 -5.27 0.20 3.45
N SER A 211 -6.31 0.44 2.64
CA SER A 211 -7.71 0.34 3.05
C SER A 211 -8.04 -1.04 3.64
N GLN A 212 -7.61 -2.11 2.97
CA GLN A 212 -7.79 -3.49 3.42
C GLN A 212 -7.00 -3.80 4.70
N ILE A 213 -5.79 -3.25 4.85
CA ILE A 213 -5.00 -3.37 6.09
C ILE A 213 -5.75 -2.74 7.27
N ALA A 214 -6.28 -1.52 7.08
CA ALA A 214 -7.08 -0.85 8.11
C ALA A 214 -8.36 -1.63 8.43
N LEU A 215 -9.05 -2.14 7.41
CA LEU A 215 -10.25 -2.96 7.58
C LEU A 215 -9.97 -4.27 8.34
N ALA A 216 -8.77 -4.84 8.17
CA ALA A 216 -8.30 -6.03 8.87
C ALA A 216 -7.77 -5.76 10.30
N GLY A 217 -7.90 -4.52 10.80
CA GLY A 217 -7.60 -4.15 12.18
C GLY A 217 -6.15 -3.72 12.44
N GLU A 218 -5.35 -3.53 11.40
CA GLU A 218 -3.96 -3.07 11.51
C GLU A 218 -3.79 -1.65 10.95
N GLY A 219 -2.56 -1.16 10.88
CA GLY A 219 -2.22 0.16 10.38
C GLY A 219 -0.92 0.15 9.59
N ILE A 220 -0.38 1.32 9.26
CA ILE A 220 0.89 1.45 8.54
C ILE A 220 1.84 2.43 9.23
N THR A 221 3.12 2.34 8.90
CA THR A 221 4.13 3.37 9.20
C THR A 221 4.18 4.41 8.08
N HIS A 222 4.34 3.93 6.85
CA HIS A 222 4.51 4.69 5.62
C HIS A 222 3.85 3.95 4.45
N ALA A 223 3.45 4.68 3.42
CA ALA A 223 3.19 4.16 2.09
C ALA A 223 3.98 4.98 1.05
N ILE A 224 4.98 4.36 0.45
CA ILE A 224 5.92 5.00 -0.48
C ILE A 224 5.51 4.66 -1.92
N GLY A 225 4.99 5.64 -2.65
CA GLY A 225 4.73 5.52 -4.08
C GLY A 225 6.00 5.68 -4.91
N LEU A 226 6.14 4.90 -5.98
CA LEU A 226 7.38 4.84 -6.77
C LEU A 226 7.28 5.50 -8.16
N GLY A 227 6.06 5.70 -8.64
CA GLY A 227 5.74 5.97 -10.05
C GLY A 227 5.41 4.70 -10.81
N GLY A 228 4.42 4.76 -11.70
CA GLY A 228 3.84 3.58 -12.37
C GLY A 228 4.81 2.78 -13.25
N ARG A 229 5.93 3.38 -13.65
CA ARG A 229 6.96 2.79 -14.53
C ARG A 229 8.23 2.34 -13.80
N ASP A 230 8.35 2.52 -12.49
CA ASP A 230 9.60 2.24 -11.76
C ASP A 230 10.08 0.78 -11.95
N LEU A 231 9.13 -0.15 -12.05
CA LEU A 231 9.36 -1.59 -12.18
C LEU A 231 9.49 -2.04 -13.65
N SER A 232 9.52 -1.10 -14.60
CA SER A 232 9.80 -1.40 -16.01
C SER A 232 11.21 -1.93 -16.19
N ARG A 233 11.48 -2.54 -17.35
CA ARG A 233 12.82 -3.05 -17.68
C ARG A 233 13.84 -1.92 -17.74
N GLU A 234 13.42 -0.77 -18.25
CA GLU A 234 14.24 0.39 -18.55
C GLU A 234 14.60 1.17 -17.29
N VAL A 235 13.65 1.37 -16.37
CA VAL A 235 13.93 2.05 -15.09
C VAL A 235 14.63 1.10 -14.12
N GLY A 236 14.25 -0.19 -14.12
CA GLY A 236 14.98 -1.22 -13.41
C GLY A 236 14.85 -1.20 -11.89
N GLY A 237 13.79 -0.55 -11.37
CA GLY A 237 13.40 -0.56 -9.95
C GLY A 237 14.24 0.36 -9.06
N ILE A 238 14.75 1.48 -9.56
CA ILE A 238 15.68 2.34 -8.80
C ILE A 238 15.02 2.82 -7.50
N SER A 239 13.81 3.37 -7.58
CA SER A 239 13.13 3.89 -6.39
C SER A 239 12.60 2.78 -5.51
N ALA A 240 12.18 1.64 -6.08
CA ALA A 240 11.80 0.46 -5.31
C ALA A 240 12.93 -0.03 -4.39
N LEU A 241 14.17 -0.08 -4.91
CA LEU A 241 15.35 -0.49 -4.15
C LEU A 241 15.64 0.51 -3.02
N THR A 242 15.66 1.81 -3.33
CA THR A 242 15.84 2.85 -2.31
C THR A 242 14.76 2.80 -1.22
N ALA A 243 13.49 2.60 -1.60
CA ALA A 243 12.39 2.50 -0.64
C ALA A 243 12.52 1.26 0.25
N LEU A 244 12.95 0.11 -0.29
CA LEU A 244 13.21 -1.10 0.50
C LEU A 244 14.36 -0.87 1.49
N GLU A 245 15.45 -0.20 1.07
CA GLU A 245 16.56 0.16 1.96
C GLU A 245 16.10 1.08 3.09
N MET A 246 15.31 2.11 2.77
CA MET A 246 14.75 3.05 3.75
C MET A 246 13.88 2.33 4.78
N LEU A 247 12.93 1.51 4.34
CA LEU A 247 12.05 0.78 5.26
C LEU A 247 12.76 -0.38 5.97
N SER A 248 13.82 -0.93 5.40
CA SER A 248 14.69 -1.89 6.09
C SER A 248 15.38 -1.23 7.30
N ALA A 249 15.86 0.00 7.15
CA ALA A 249 16.49 0.76 8.23
C ALA A 249 15.49 1.34 9.25
N ASP A 250 14.21 1.47 8.91
CA ASP A 250 13.18 1.97 9.82
C ASP A 250 12.78 0.90 10.85
N ALA A 251 13.13 1.12 12.12
CA ALA A 251 12.80 0.22 13.21
C ALA A 251 11.29 0.09 13.48
N LYS A 252 10.47 1.08 13.08
CA LYS A 252 9.01 1.01 13.23
C LYS A 252 8.35 0.12 12.18
N SER A 253 8.94 0.03 10.99
CA SER A 253 8.46 -0.83 9.92
C SER A 253 8.95 -2.26 10.16
N GLU A 254 8.24 -3.03 10.97
CA GLU A 254 8.61 -4.41 11.31
C GLU A 254 8.19 -5.41 10.23
N VAL A 255 7.15 -5.09 9.44
CA VAL A 255 6.64 -5.88 8.32
C VAL A 255 6.55 -5.01 7.09
N LEU A 256 6.87 -5.55 5.92
CA LEU A 256 6.81 -4.84 4.64
C LEU A 256 5.68 -5.38 3.77
N ALA A 257 5.02 -4.51 3.00
CA ALA A 257 4.07 -4.90 1.96
C ALA A 257 4.35 -4.13 0.68
N PHE A 258 4.46 -4.85 -0.44
CA PHE A 258 4.85 -4.29 -1.73
C PHE A 258 3.77 -4.58 -2.77
N VAL A 259 3.35 -3.56 -3.52
CA VAL A 259 2.34 -3.71 -4.59
C VAL A 259 2.80 -3.08 -5.91
N SER A 260 2.78 -3.86 -6.98
CA SER A 260 2.99 -3.32 -8.32
C SER A 260 2.26 -4.15 -9.39
N LYS A 261 2.16 -3.59 -10.60
CA LYS A 261 1.95 -4.39 -11.81
C LYS A 261 3.09 -5.41 -11.97
N PRO A 262 2.91 -6.52 -12.70
CA PRO A 262 3.94 -7.55 -12.86
C PRO A 262 5.22 -6.97 -13.50
N PRO A 263 6.36 -6.97 -12.79
CA PRO A 263 7.63 -6.59 -13.39
C PRO A 263 8.11 -7.63 -14.41
N ALA A 264 9.01 -7.19 -15.29
CA ALA A 264 9.83 -8.10 -16.10
C ALA A 264 10.67 -9.02 -15.19
N GLU A 265 10.97 -10.23 -15.64
CA GLU A 265 11.62 -11.28 -14.83
C GLU A 265 12.91 -10.82 -14.16
N ALA A 266 13.82 -10.18 -14.89
CA ALA A 266 15.08 -9.68 -14.34
C ALA A 266 14.89 -8.62 -13.25
N VAL A 267 13.87 -7.76 -13.38
CA VAL A 267 13.54 -6.74 -12.37
C VAL A 267 12.88 -7.40 -11.17
N ARG A 268 11.96 -8.34 -11.39
CA ARG A 268 11.33 -9.12 -10.32
C ARG A 268 12.35 -9.80 -9.43
N LEU A 269 13.30 -10.53 -10.03
CA LEU A 269 14.35 -11.22 -9.29
C LEU A 269 15.18 -10.26 -8.44
N LYS A 270 15.53 -9.10 -9.02
CA LYS A 270 16.26 -8.05 -8.30
C LYS A 270 15.47 -7.54 -7.09
N ILE A 271 14.17 -7.27 -7.25
CA ILE A 271 13.31 -6.77 -6.18
C ILE A 271 13.07 -7.83 -5.11
N VAL A 272 12.83 -9.08 -5.48
CA VAL A 272 12.68 -10.19 -4.51
C VAL A 272 13.96 -10.37 -3.71
N ASN A 273 15.13 -10.33 -4.34
CA ASN A 273 16.40 -10.40 -3.62
C ASN A 273 16.60 -9.21 -2.67
N ALA A 274 16.15 -8.01 -3.05
CA ALA A 274 16.19 -6.84 -2.17
C ALA A 274 15.22 -6.98 -0.98
N MET A 275 14.01 -7.54 -1.19
CA MET A 275 13.07 -7.87 -0.12
C MET A 275 13.67 -8.90 0.84
N LYS A 276 14.35 -9.93 0.32
CA LYS A 276 15.08 -10.92 1.13
C LYS A 276 16.17 -10.27 1.98
N ALA A 277 16.98 -9.41 1.37
CA ALA A 277 18.06 -8.70 2.05
C ALA A 277 17.60 -7.80 3.20
N THR A 278 16.33 -7.39 3.25
CA THR A 278 15.79 -6.67 4.42
C THR A 278 15.74 -7.53 5.68
N GLY A 279 15.61 -8.85 5.54
CA GLY A 279 15.39 -9.78 6.65
C GLY A 279 14.03 -9.64 7.36
N LYS A 280 13.20 -8.67 6.94
CA LYS A 280 11.88 -8.41 7.53
C LYS A 280 10.80 -9.24 6.84
N PRO A 281 9.78 -9.72 7.56
CA PRO A 281 8.64 -10.36 6.91
C PRO A 281 8.03 -9.43 5.86
N THR A 282 7.98 -9.88 4.61
CA THR A 282 7.60 -9.05 3.47
C THR A 282 6.52 -9.73 2.66
N VAL A 283 5.45 -9.01 2.33
CA VAL A 283 4.44 -9.46 1.37
C VAL A 283 4.70 -8.81 0.02
N ALA A 284 4.83 -9.62 -1.03
CA ALA A 284 5.01 -9.18 -2.41
C ALA A 284 3.74 -9.47 -3.23
N LEU A 285 3.03 -8.42 -3.61
CA LEU A 285 1.90 -8.46 -4.52
C LEU A 285 2.30 -7.97 -5.91
N PHE A 286 2.35 -8.90 -6.86
CA PHE A 286 2.51 -8.59 -8.28
C PHE A 286 1.17 -8.84 -8.99
N LEU A 287 0.42 -7.77 -9.26
CA LEU A 287 -0.99 -7.84 -9.70
C LEU A 287 -1.18 -8.68 -10.96
N GLY A 288 -1.97 -9.75 -10.90
CA GLY A 288 -2.22 -10.62 -12.06
C GLY A 288 -1.05 -11.56 -12.41
N TYR A 289 -0.13 -11.78 -11.46
CA TYR A 289 0.90 -12.81 -11.56
C TYR A 289 0.65 -13.92 -10.53
N THR A 290 0.59 -15.16 -10.99
CA THR A 290 0.53 -16.33 -10.11
C THR A 290 1.95 -16.73 -9.72
N PRO A 291 2.33 -16.64 -8.42
CA PRO A 291 3.67 -16.99 -7.98
C PRO A 291 3.90 -18.51 -8.07
N ALA A 292 5.15 -18.91 -8.34
CA ALA A 292 5.52 -20.33 -8.39
C ALA A 292 5.47 -21.00 -7.01
N VAL A 293 5.73 -20.23 -5.96
CA VAL A 293 5.68 -20.65 -4.55
C VAL A 293 4.94 -19.60 -3.74
N ALA A 294 4.23 -20.01 -2.69
CA ALA A 294 3.53 -19.09 -1.81
C ALA A 294 4.49 -18.26 -0.93
N ARG A 295 5.66 -18.83 -0.63
CA ARG A 295 6.68 -18.23 0.23
C ARG A 295 8.08 -18.59 -0.24
N ASP A 296 9.00 -17.64 -0.17
CA ASP A 296 10.43 -17.81 -0.38
C ASP A 296 11.18 -17.04 0.72
N GLU A 297 11.79 -17.75 1.66
CA GLU A 297 12.44 -17.20 2.87
C GLU A 297 11.52 -16.27 3.69
N ASN A 298 11.80 -14.97 3.75
CA ASN A 298 11.00 -13.94 4.43
C ASN A 298 10.01 -13.23 3.49
N VAL A 299 9.83 -13.71 2.26
CA VAL A 299 8.94 -13.12 1.26
C VAL A 299 7.72 -14.02 1.06
N TRP A 300 6.54 -13.49 1.32
CA TRP A 300 5.24 -14.11 1.04
C TRP A 300 4.66 -13.51 -0.23
N PHE A 301 4.26 -14.34 -1.18
CA PHE A 301 3.66 -13.87 -2.41
C PHE A 301 2.13 -13.87 -2.30
N ALA A 302 1.51 -12.80 -2.79
CA ALA A 302 0.07 -12.66 -2.89
C ALA A 302 -0.35 -12.41 -4.34
N SER A 303 -1.60 -12.74 -4.65
CA SER A 303 -2.19 -12.62 -5.98
C SER A 303 -3.30 -11.56 -6.05
N SER A 304 -3.92 -11.20 -4.92
CA SER A 304 -4.91 -10.12 -4.80
C SER A 304 -4.56 -9.08 -3.72
N LEU A 305 -5.22 -7.92 -3.77
CA LEU A 305 -5.02 -6.81 -2.84
C LEU A 305 -5.46 -7.17 -1.41
N ASP A 306 -6.62 -7.80 -1.25
CA ASP A 306 -7.14 -8.23 0.05
C ASP A 306 -6.34 -9.40 0.64
N GLU A 307 -5.88 -10.33 -0.21
CA GLU A 307 -4.99 -11.42 0.20
C GLU A 307 -3.66 -10.86 0.73
N ALA A 308 -3.07 -9.90 0.02
CA ALA A 308 -1.84 -9.24 0.43
C ALA A 308 -2.02 -8.52 1.78
N ALA A 309 -3.14 -7.83 1.97
CA ALA A 309 -3.48 -7.19 3.23
C ALA A 309 -3.64 -8.22 4.37
N ARG A 310 -4.37 -9.31 4.14
CA ARG A 310 -4.56 -10.39 5.13
C ARG A 310 -3.23 -11.01 5.55
N LEU A 311 -2.34 -11.27 4.61
CA LEU A 311 -0.99 -11.76 4.88
C LEU A 311 -0.16 -10.73 5.66
N ALA A 312 -0.17 -9.46 5.23
CA ALA A 312 0.57 -8.40 5.91
C ALA A 312 0.11 -8.24 7.36
N CYS A 313 -1.20 -8.29 7.59
CA CYS A 313 -1.78 -8.19 8.93
C CYS A 313 -1.46 -9.42 9.80
N LEU A 314 -1.45 -10.62 9.22
CA LEU A 314 -1.02 -11.83 9.94
C LEU A 314 0.45 -11.71 10.38
N LEU A 315 1.33 -11.31 9.46
CA LEU A 315 2.76 -11.13 9.74
C LEU A 315 2.99 -10.00 10.76
N SER A 316 2.19 -8.92 10.70
CA SER A 316 2.21 -7.82 11.68
C SER A 316 1.99 -8.38 13.08
N ARG A 317 0.89 -9.10 13.31
CA ARG A 317 0.52 -9.63 14.63
C ARG A 317 1.54 -10.61 15.17
N VAL A 318 2.07 -11.49 14.32
CA VAL A 318 3.09 -12.48 14.72
C VAL A 318 4.37 -11.76 15.12
N THR A 319 4.81 -10.78 14.32
CA THR A 319 6.04 -10.01 14.58
C THR A 319 5.91 -9.16 15.84
N ALA A 320 4.81 -8.42 15.99
CA ALA A 320 4.53 -7.60 17.16
C ALA A 320 4.51 -8.44 18.44
N ARG A 321 3.85 -9.62 18.41
CA ARG A 321 3.83 -10.54 19.57
C ARG A 321 5.21 -11.11 19.87
N ARG A 322 5.99 -11.50 18.85
CA ARG A 322 7.36 -11.99 19.02
C ARG A 322 8.24 -10.91 19.68
N ASN A 323 8.13 -9.67 19.23
CA ASN A 323 8.91 -8.55 19.73
C ASN A 323 8.52 -8.20 21.18
N ALA A 324 7.23 -8.27 21.51
CA ALA A 324 6.75 -8.09 22.89
C ALA A 324 7.23 -9.18 23.85
N ILE A 325 7.32 -10.44 23.39
CA ILE A 325 7.87 -11.56 24.18
C ILE A 325 9.39 -11.44 24.32
N ALA A 326 10.08 -10.96 23.28
CA ALA A 326 11.54 -10.83 23.21
C ALA A 326 12.28 -12.14 23.59
N PRO A 327 12.13 -13.24 22.83
CA PRO A 327 12.74 -14.53 23.18
C PRO A 327 14.27 -14.44 23.20
N VAL A 328 14.87 -14.75 24.34
CA VAL A 328 16.32 -14.62 24.59
C VAL A 328 17.14 -15.91 24.36
N SER A 329 16.48 -17.06 24.21
CA SER A 329 17.13 -18.36 24.02
C SER A 329 16.38 -19.22 23.02
N SER A 330 17.12 -20.02 22.25
CA SER A 330 16.57 -21.01 21.32
C SER A 330 16.08 -22.26 22.05
N GLY A 331 15.30 -23.07 21.34
CA GLY A 331 14.84 -24.39 21.76
C GLY A 331 13.69 -24.87 20.88
N PHE A 332 12.93 -25.83 21.38
CA PHE A 332 12.01 -26.62 20.57
C PHE A 332 10.54 -26.24 20.77
N ILE A 333 9.73 -26.64 19.80
CA ILE A 333 8.27 -26.54 19.83
C ILE A 333 7.74 -27.92 20.23
N CYS A 334 6.81 -27.96 21.18
CA CYS A 334 6.05 -29.15 21.52
C CYS A 334 4.57 -28.84 21.38
N GLY A 335 3.89 -29.48 20.42
CA GLY A 335 2.45 -29.40 20.26
C GLY A 335 1.78 -30.57 20.95
N LEU A 336 0.88 -30.30 21.88
CA LEU A 336 0.10 -31.32 22.58
C LEU A 336 -1.37 -31.15 22.19
N TYR A 337 -1.81 -31.81 21.12
CA TYR A 337 -3.15 -31.64 20.56
C TYR A 337 -4.12 -32.71 21.06
N THR A 338 -5.41 -32.35 21.12
CA THR A 338 -6.49 -33.26 21.53
C THR A 338 -7.39 -33.69 20.36
N GLY A 339 -7.45 -32.92 19.28
CA GLY A 339 -8.13 -33.27 18.05
C GLY A 339 -7.15 -33.61 16.93
N GLY A 340 -7.21 -34.86 16.42
CA GLY A 340 -6.24 -35.35 15.42
C GLY A 340 -6.17 -34.54 14.13
N THR A 341 -7.29 -34.06 13.59
CA THR A 341 -7.27 -33.20 12.38
C THR A 341 -6.55 -31.88 12.64
N LEU A 342 -6.71 -31.29 13.83
CA LEU A 342 -6.03 -30.04 14.19
C LEU A 342 -4.53 -30.27 14.40
N ALA A 343 -4.17 -31.43 14.96
CA ALA A 343 -2.77 -31.85 15.11
C ALA A 343 -2.10 -32.03 13.74
N ALA A 344 -2.76 -32.72 12.81
CA ALA A 344 -2.25 -32.95 11.45
C ALA A 344 -2.10 -31.64 10.65
N GLU A 345 -3.08 -30.73 10.72
CA GLU A 345 -2.95 -29.42 10.06
C GLU A 345 -1.81 -28.59 10.66
N ALA A 346 -1.69 -28.55 11.99
CA ALA A 346 -0.60 -27.85 12.66
C ALA A 346 0.78 -28.43 12.31
N ALA A 347 0.88 -29.76 12.20
CA ALA A 347 2.09 -30.45 11.77
C ALA A 347 2.47 -30.07 10.33
N GLY A 348 1.55 -30.14 9.38
CA GLY A 348 1.80 -29.75 7.99
C GLY A 348 2.19 -28.27 7.84
N LEU A 349 1.52 -27.38 8.57
CA LEU A 349 1.87 -25.95 8.59
C LEU A 349 3.26 -25.72 9.18
N LEU A 350 3.59 -26.36 10.31
CA LEU A 350 4.91 -26.21 10.94
C LEU A 350 6.02 -26.80 10.07
N ALA A 351 5.80 -27.98 9.47
CA ALA A 351 6.73 -28.60 8.55
C ALA A 351 7.06 -27.67 7.37
N GLY A 352 6.03 -27.08 6.75
CA GLY A 352 6.20 -26.09 5.68
C GLY A 352 6.96 -24.83 6.12
N HIS A 353 6.82 -24.39 7.37
CA HIS A 353 7.58 -23.25 7.90
C HIS A 353 9.04 -23.57 8.22
N LEU A 354 9.34 -24.83 8.58
CA LEU A 354 10.69 -25.31 8.87
C LEU A 354 11.42 -25.79 7.60
N GLY A 355 10.69 -26.05 6.51
CA GLY A 355 11.25 -26.62 5.28
C GLY A 355 11.59 -28.11 5.42
N VAL A 356 10.84 -28.83 6.26
CA VAL A 356 10.98 -30.27 6.49
C VAL A 356 9.77 -31.02 5.93
N GLU A 357 9.93 -32.31 5.68
CA GLU A 357 8.81 -33.17 5.29
C GLU A 357 7.95 -33.50 6.52
N ALA A 358 6.62 -33.52 6.35
CA ALA A 358 5.72 -34.03 7.37
C ALA A 358 5.86 -35.57 7.46
N ASP A 359 5.67 -36.14 8.65
CA ASP A 359 5.73 -37.60 8.81
C ASP A 359 4.46 -38.24 8.24
N ASP A 360 4.58 -38.90 7.08
CA ASP A 360 3.44 -39.57 6.43
C ASP A 360 2.86 -40.74 7.23
N THR A 361 3.65 -41.33 8.14
CA THR A 361 3.26 -42.55 8.87
C THR A 361 2.51 -42.27 10.16
N HIS A 362 2.70 -41.07 10.72
CA HIS A 362 2.05 -40.57 11.94
C HIS A 362 2.02 -41.59 13.11
N GLN A 363 3.07 -42.39 13.25
CA GLN A 363 3.04 -43.57 14.12
C GLN A 363 2.85 -43.18 15.59
N HIS A 364 1.88 -43.83 16.27
CA HIS A 364 1.57 -43.58 17.69
C HIS A 364 1.20 -42.11 17.99
N GLY A 365 0.44 -41.48 17.09
CA GLY A 365 0.00 -40.09 17.26
C GLY A 365 1.10 -39.04 17.09
N MET A 366 2.32 -39.41 16.68
CA MET A 366 3.37 -38.44 16.38
C MET A 366 3.11 -37.80 15.01
N MET A 367 2.65 -36.56 14.97
CA MET A 367 2.29 -35.89 13.72
C MET A 367 3.47 -35.17 13.03
N LEU A 368 4.47 -34.78 13.81
CA LEU A 368 5.73 -34.22 13.33
C LEU A 368 6.81 -34.52 14.37
N ASP A 369 7.96 -35.00 13.93
CA ASP A 369 9.19 -35.06 14.73
C ASP A 369 10.39 -34.68 13.85
N ALA A 370 10.79 -33.41 13.91
CA ALA A 370 11.84 -32.86 13.06
C ALA A 370 12.67 -31.83 13.82
N ASP A 371 14.00 -31.98 13.80
CA ASP A 371 14.96 -31.10 14.47
C ASP A 371 14.65 -30.83 15.96
N GLY A 372 14.03 -31.81 16.63
CA GLY A 372 13.59 -31.73 18.02
C GLY A 372 12.24 -31.03 18.24
N HIS A 373 11.63 -30.46 17.19
CA HIS A 373 10.25 -29.97 17.21
C HIS A 373 9.28 -31.14 17.07
N GLN A 374 8.26 -31.17 17.93
CA GLN A 374 7.28 -32.25 17.96
C GLN A 374 5.84 -31.72 17.93
N ILE A 375 4.96 -32.41 17.21
CA ILE A 375 3.50 -32.24 17.27
C ILE A 375 2.88 -33.60 17.56
N LEU A 376 2.10 -33.71 18.63
CA LEU A 376 1.48 -34.96 19.07
C LEU A 376 -0.04 -34.85 19.03
N ASP A 377 -0.69 -35.86 18.49
CA ASP A 377 -2.11 -36.14 18.67
C ASP A 377 -2.30 -37.06 19.87
N LEU A 378 -2.75 -36.49 21.00
CA LEU A 378 -3.02 -37.26 22.21
C LEU A 378 -4.33 -38.07 22.13
N GLY A 379 -5.12 -37.88 21.07
CA GLY A 379 -6.34 -38.65 20.79
C GLY A 379 -6.06 -40.04 20.21
N ASP A 380 -4.83 -40.29 19.74
CA ASP A 380 -4.43 -41.58 19.18
C ASP A 380 -4.59 -42.73 20.19
N ASP A 381 -4.88 -43.93 19.68
CA ASP A 381 -5.07 -45.14 20.49
C ASP A 381 -3.88 -45.41 21.41
N PHE A 382 -2.66 -45.06 20.99
CA PHE A 382 -1.45 -45.20 21.80
C PHE A 382 -1.54 -44.45 23.15
N TYR A 383 -2.14 -43.26 23.16
CA TYR A 383 -2.26 -42.43 24.36
C TYR A 383 -3.54 -42.69 25.17
N THR A 384 -4.54 -43.34 24.56
CA THR A 384 -5.87 -43.54 25.16
C THR A 384 -6.09 -44.94 25.73
N VAL A 385 -5.12 -45.86 25.62
CA VAL A 385 -5.21 -47.18 26.28
C VAL A 385 -5.45 -47.05 27.79
N GLY A 386 -6.62 -47.51 28.25
CA GLY A 386 -7.00 -47.50 29.67
C GLY A 386 -7.34 -46.12 30.23
N ARG A 387 -7.55 -45.10 29.38
CA ARG A 387 -7.86 -43.72 29.76
C ARG A 387 -8.99 -43.15 28.89
N PRO A 388 -9.77 -42.17 29.38
CA PRO A 388 -10.70 -41.45 28.51
C PRO A 388 -9.98 -40.64 27.43
N HIS A 389 -10.67 -40.34 26.33
CA HIS A 389 -10.16 -39.48 25.26
C HIS A 389 -9.82 -38.07 25.79
N PRO A 390 -8.71 -37.43 25.35
CA PRO A 390 -8.21 -36.18 25.93
C PRO A 390 -9.12 -34.95 25.76
N MET A 391 -10.06 -34.99 24.80
CA MET A 391 -11.10 -33.95 24.68
C MET A 391 -12.12 -34.00 25.83
N ILE A 392 -12.33 -35.18 26.41
CA ILE A 392 -13.32 -35.43 27.48
C ILE A 392 -12.65 -35.24 28.85
N ASP A 393 -11.45 -35.81 29.01
CA ASP A 393 -10.68 -35.79 30.25
C ASP A 393 -9.28 -35.18 30.01
N PRO A 394 -8.95 -34.03 30.61
CA PRO A 394 -7.71 -33.33 30.33
C PRO A 394 -6.51 -33.89 31.12
N THR A 395 -6.69 -34.92 31.96
CA THR A 395 -5.69 -35.35 32.95
C THR A 395 -4.37 -35.73 32.30
N LEU A 396 -4.39 -36.51 31.21
CA LEU A 396 -3.15 -36.92 30.52
C LEU A 396 -2.42 -35.71 29.95
N ARG A 397 -3.12 -34.86 29.20
CA ARG A 397 -2.53 -33.66 28.59
C ARG A 397 -1.94 -32.73 29.64
N ASN A 398 -2.67 -32.51 30.73
CA ASN A 398 -2.22 -31.63 31.81
C ASN A 398 -0.98 -32.18 32.52
N LEU A 399 -0.88 -33.50 32.73
CA LEU A 399 0.34 -34.13 33.24
C LEU A 399 1.52 -33.91 32.28
N LEU A 400 1.32 -34.12 30.98
CA LEU A 400 2.37 -33.88 29.98
C LEU A 400 2.81 -32.42 29.92
N ILE A 401 1.88 -31.47 30.10
CA ILE A 401 2.19 -30.03 30.21
C ILE A 401 3.06 -29.76 31.44
N ALA A 402 2.66 -30.26 32.61
CA ALA A 402 3.43 -30.09 33.84
C ALA A 402 4.85 -30.69 33.72
N ASP A 403 4.97 -31.85 33.07
CA ASP A 403 6.26 -32.50 32.81
C ASP A 403 7.19 -31.68 31.89
N LEU A 404 6.66 -30.74 31.10
CA LEU A 404 7.50 -29.81 30.33
C LEU A 404 8.32 -28.89 31.24
N GLY A 405 7.92 -28.68 32.49
CA GLY A 405 8.71 -27.96 33.49
C GLY A 405 10.09 -28.61 33.76
N ALA A 406 10.22 -29.91 33.50
CA ALA A 406 11.50 -30.64 33.58
C ALA A 406 12.27 -30.67 32.24
N LYS A 407 11.74 -30.06 31.17
CA LYS A 407 12.31 -30.06 29.82
C LYS A 407 12.66 -28.62 29.38
N PRO A 408 13.74 -28.01 29.92
CA PRO A 408 14.08 -26.61 29.65
C PRO A 408 14.39 -26.31 28.17
N GLN A 409 14.67 -27.34 27.37
CA GLN A 409 14.84 -27.23 25.93
C GLN A 409 13.54 -26.95 25.16
N VAL A 410 12.36 -27.21 25.76
CA VAL A 410 11.06 -26.88 25.16
C VAL A 410 10.76 -25.41 25.44
N ARG A 411 10.66 -24.59 24.38
CA ARG A 411 10.50 -23.14 24.49
C ARG A 411 9.14 -22.64 24.03
N VAL A 412 8.41 -23.45 23.27
CA VAL A 412 7.06 -23.15 22.79
C VAL A 412 6.17 -24.36 22.98
N LEU A 413 5.02 -24.16 23.61
CA LEU A 413 3.95 -25.13 23.72
C LEU A 413 2.80 -24.72 22.79
N LEU A 414 2.43 -25.60 21.85
CA LEU A 414 1.23 -25.42 21.01
C LEU A 414 0.07 -26.24 21.57
N LEU A 415 -1.11 -25.62 21.62
CA LEU A 415 -2.33 -26.19 22.19
C LEU A 415 -3.53 -25.86 21.30
N ASP A 416 -4.38 -26.85 21.04
CA ASP A 416 -5.78 -26.68 20.68
C ASP A 416 -6.69 -26.65 21.93
N VAL A 417 -7.76 -25.86 21.90
CA VAL A 417 -8.78 -25.85 22.98
C VAL A 417 -10.15 -26.07 22.36
N VAL A 418 -10.58 -27.34 22.33
CA VAL A 418 -11.87 -27.73 21.75
C VAL A 418 -12.95 -27.75 22.83
N ILE A 419 -13.97 -26.90 22.68
CA ILE A 419 -15.11 -26.77 23.59
C ILE A 419 -16.40 -27.30 22.94
N GLY A 420 -17.51 -27.26 23.67
CA GLY A 420 -18.82 -27.70 23.20
C GLY A 420 -19.30 -28.96 23.90
N PHE A 421 -20.43 -29.52 23.45
CA PHE A 421 -20.98 -30.74 24.05
C PHE A 421 -20.00 -31.91 23.95
N GLY A 422 -19.84 -32.65 25.05
CA GLY A 422 -18.95 -33.80 25.12
C GLY A 422 -17.50 -33.46 25.47
N ALA A 423 -17.12 -32.18 25.57
CA ALA A 423 -15.81 -31.75 26.03
C ALA A 423 -15.77 -31.47 27.54
N THR A 424 -14.56 -31.25 28.08
CA THR A 424 -14.36 -30.75 29.45
C THR A 424 -15.16 -29.46 29.69
N ALA A 425 -15.74 -29.30 30.88
CA ALA A 425 -16.62 -28.17 31.20
C ALA A 425 -15.91 -26.80 31.18
N ASP A 426 -14.68 -26.75 31.72
CA ASP A 426 -13.82 -25.56 31.67
C ASP A 426 -12.36 -26.00 31.38
N PRO A 427 -12.01 -26.21 30.11
CA PRO A 427 -10.67 -26.64 29.74
C PRO A 427 -9.63 -25.52 29.90
N ALA A 428 -10.04 -24.26 29.94
CA ALA A 428 -9.11 -23.14 30.07
C ALA A 428 -8.51 -23.10 31.49
N ALA A 429 -9.36 -23.19 32.52
CA ALA A 429 -8.89 -23.21 33.91
C ALA A 429 -7.95 -24.39 34.19
N SER A 430 -8.27 -25.57 33.64
CA SER A 430 -7.45 -26.77 33.84
C SER A 430 -6.09 -26.66 33.13
N LEU A 431 -6.04 -26.12 31.91
CA LEU A 431 -4.78 -25.86 31.19
C LEU A 431 -3.90 -24.85 31.90
N VAL A 432 -4.47 -23.75 32.40
CA VAL A 432 -3.71 -22.73 33.14
C VAL A 432 -3.11 -23.32 34.41
N SER A 433 -3.82 -24.22 35.10
CA SER A 433 -3.30 -24.88 36.31
C SER A 433 -2.21 -25.93 36.05
N ALA A 434 -2.12 -26.43 34.82
CA ALA A 434 -1.15 -27.45 34.43
C ALA A 434 0.23 -26.86 34.11
N TRP A 435 0.29 -25.56 33.83
CA TRP A 435 1.50 -24.78 33.61
C TRP A 435 1.95 -24.08 34.90
#